data_AF-A0A651ECF0-F1
#
_entry.id   AF-A0A651ECF0-F1
#
_cell.length_a   1.000
_cell.length_b   1.000
_cell.length_c   1.000
_cell.angle_alpha   90.00
_cell.angle_beta   90.00
_cell.angle_gamma   90.00
#
_symmetry.space_group_name_H-M   'P 1'
#
loop_
_entity.id
_entity.type
_entity.pdbx_description
1 polymer ?
#
loop_
_entity_poly.entity_id
_entity_poly.type
_entity_poly.pdbx_seq_one_letter_code
_entity_poly.pdbx_strand_id
1 'polypeptide(L)'
;MPEFWVSSGHHLCRRTPDGRLGVTDALLLAWLARPEITPPPEACFAERALHARLRKTPRAPVRPGEIAALADADARENWTFFIDFRDRLLAADSVEAAWLALVRDRVSLPPIFLDQLVHLILRNALDGCADPFTLRAAELMFRPQKATMLNGALTLADAEVIEARAVDPRANPLAAMLTPDPFTELDVMTAESAGTWWSRSDAHSMGLNLGGEPLSRAGLAAAIAAFVRHLFGAAVDVSPLNALEDPDFRWCVGLDAEGSAIGDALWAGERLADETHARLIALFRMDFPPDAPLAPKAFGRPCYLLLGMDREKTVRMKPQNLVAGLPFAARPCVA
;
A
#
# COMPACT_ATOMS: atom_id res chain seq x y z
N MET A 1 11.86 12.27 17.39
CA MET A 1 11.04 12.54 16.19
C MET A 1 9.58 12.34 16.53
N PRO A 2 8.65 13.03 15.85
CA PRO A 2 7.23 12.78 16.07
C PRO A 2 6.91 11.33 15.68
N GLU A 3 6.09 10.68 16.50
CA GLU A 3 5.50 9.38 16.14
C GLU A 3 4.46 9.61 15.04
N PHE A 4 4.36 8.67 14.09
CA PHE A 4 3.41 8.76 12.99
C PHE A 4 2.89 7.37 12.63
N TRP A 5 1.67 7.33 12.11
CA TRP A 5 0.97 6.08 11.76
C TRP A 5 0.99 5.07 12.90
N VAL A 6 0.56 5.49 14.09
CA VAL A 6 0.49 4.61 15.26
C VAL A 6 -0.39 3.39 14.96
N SER A 7 -1.44 3.60 14.17
CA SER A 7 -2.37 2.59 13.65
C SER A 7 -1.71 1.53 12.77
N SER A 8 -0.50 1.75 12.25
CA SER A 8 0.27 0.71 11.56
C SER A 8 0.53 -0.50 12.46
N GLY A 9 0.61 -0.30 13.78
CA GLY A 9 1.01 -1.35 14.72
C GLY A 9 2.52 -1.55 14.81
N HIS A 10 3.33 -0.64 14.24
CA HIS A 10 4.80 -0.72 14.29
C HIS A 10 5.34 -0.84 15.73
N HIS A 11 4.73 -0.13 16.67
CA HIS A 11 5.04 -0.17 18.10
C HIS A 11 4.77 -1.54 18.77
N LEU A 12 4.01 -2.42 18.12
CA LEU A 12 3.75 -3.78 18.59
C LEU A 12 4.83 -4.76 18.11
N CYS A 13 5.62 -4.38 17.11
CA CYS A 13 6.70 -5.19 16.56
C CYS A 13 8.01 -5.01 17.35
N ARG A 14 8.97 -5.89 17.11
CA ARG A 14 10.37 -5.69 17.54
C ARG A 14 11.28 -5.81 16.35
N ARG A 15 12.28 -4.93 16.25
CA ARG A 15 13.29 -5.03 15.20
C ARG A 15 14.15 -6.27 15.41
N THR A 16 14.35 -7.03 14.34
CA THR A 16 15.35 -8.09 14.25
C THR A 16 16.75 -7.47 14.07
N PRO A 17 17.85 -8.26 14.22
CA PRO A 17 19.21 -7.73 14.06
C PRO A 17 19.51 -7.10 12.69
N ASP A 18 18.81 -7.54 11.63
CA ASP A 18 18.89 -6.99 10.27
C ASP A 18 17.95 -5.78 10.04
N GLY A 19 17.32 -5.24 11.11
CA GLY A 19 16.49 -4.04 11.07
C GLY A 19 15.04 -4.24 10.59
N ARG A 20 14.66 -5.48 10.28
CA ARG A 20 13.32 -5.89 9.87
C ARG A 20 12.37 -6.06 11.05
N LEU A 21 11.08 -6.25 10.81
CA LEU A 21 10.08 -6.39 11.87
C LEU A 21 9.83 -7.86 12.20
N GLY A 22 10.15 -8.28 13.42
CA GLY A 22 9.80 -9.59 13.95
C GLY A 22 8.33 -9.65 14.39
N VAL A 23 7.68 -10.78 14.14
CA VAL A 23 6.29 -11.03 14.53
C VAL A 23 6.20 -11.28 16.04
N THR A 24 5.37 -10.50 16.72
CA THR A 24 5.16 -10.57 18.17
C THR A 24 3.75 -11.02 18.51
N ASP A 25 3.54 -11.46 19.75
CA ASP A 25 2.21 -11.80 20.25
C ASP A 25 1.30 -10.58 20.27
N ALA A 26 1.84 -9.40 20.61
CA ALA A 26 1.11 -8.15 20.63
C ALA A 26 0.55 -7.77 19.24
N LEU A 27 1.35 -7.98 18.20
CA LEU A 27 0.94 -7.75 16.82
C LEU A 27 -0.20 -8.71 16.40
N LEU A 28 -0.07 -10.00 16.69
CA LEU A 28 -1.11 -10.99 16.40
C LEU A 28 -2.41 -10.71 17.16
N LEU A 29 -2.31 -10.25 18.40
CA LEU A 29 -3.47 -9.86 19.20
C LEU A 29 -4.18 -8.63 18.65
N ALA A 30 -3.46 -7.69 18.04
CA ALA A 30 -4.07 -6.53 17.38
C ALA A 30 -4.93 -6.95 16.18
N TRP A 31 -4.47 -7.91 15.37
CA TRP A 31 -5.30 -8.48 14.29
C TRP A 31 -6.52 -9.24 14.82
N LEU A 32 -6.36 -10.05 15.88
CA LEU A 32 -7.46 -10.76 16.54
C LEU A 32 -8.51 -9.82 17.16
N ALA A 33 -8.13 -8.58 17.45
CA ALA A 33 -9.00 -7.56 18.02
C ALA A 33 -9.75 -6.74 16.95
N ARG A 34 -9.46 -6.93 15.65
CA ARG A 34 -10.17 -6.19 14.61
C ARG A 34 -11.62 -6.70 14.51
N PRO A 35 -12.58 -5.82 14.15
CA PRO A 35 -13.99 -6.19 14.04
C PRO A 35 -14.25 -7.34 13.06
N GLU A 36 -13.44 -7.46 12.00
CA GLU A 36 -13.60 -8.49 10.98
C GLU A 36 -13.26 -9.91 11.49
N ILE A 37 -12.52 -10.02 12.59
CA ILE A 37 -12.11 -11.31 13.20
C ILE A 37 -12.78 -11.54 14.55
N THR A 38 -13.21 -10.47 15.23
CA THR A 38 -13.86 -10.56 16.53
C THR A 38 -15.23 -11.24 16.35
N PRO A 39 -15.50 -12.38 17.00
CA PRO A 39 -16.76 -13.07 16.85
C PRO A 39 -17.93 -12.18 17.27
N PRO A 40 -19.00 -12.09 16.46
CA PRO A 40 -20.17 -11.30 16.83
C PRO A 40 -20.92 -11.95 18.02
N PRO A 41 -21.85 -11.24 18.67
CA PRO A 41 -22.60 -11.76 19.82
C PRO A 41 -23.27 -13.11 19.57
N GLU A 42 -23.80 -13.31 18.36
CA GLU A 42 -24.50 -14.49 17.87
C GLU A 42 -23.58 -15.64 17.43
N ALA A 43 -22.26 -15.45 17.45
CA ALA A 43 -21.28 -16.46 17.06
C ALA A 43 -21.53 -17.82 17.73
N CYS A 44 -21.17 -18.91 17.07
CA CYS A 44 -21.32 -20.23 17.67
C CYS A 44 -20.32 -20.44 18.83
N PHE A 45 -20.56 -21.46 19.67
CA PHE A 45 -19.65 -21.78 20.77
C PHE A 45 -18.23 -22.11 20.29
N ALA A 46 -18.11 -22.85 19.17
CA ALA A 46 -16.82 -23.24 18.60
C ALA A 46 -15.98 -22.01 18.20
N GLU A 47 -16.60 -21.03 17.56
CA GLU A 47 -15.95 -19.77 17.16
C GLU A 47 -15.46 -18.97 18.37
N ARG A 48 -16.33 -18.75 19.36
CA ARG A 48 -15.96 -18.03 20.59
C ARG A 48 -14.84 -18.73 21.35
N ALA A 49 -14.86 -20.07 21.39
CA ALA A 49 -13.82 -20.87 22.03
C ALA A 49 -12.48 -20.75 21.28
N LEU A 50 -12.51 -20.80 19.94
CA LEU A 50 -11.33 -20.60 19.09
C LEU A 50 -10.71 -19.22 19.32
N HIS A 51 -11.53 -18.16 19.25
CA HIS A 51 -11.08 -16.78 19.48
C HIS A 51 -10.51 -16.60 20.89
N ALA A 52 -11.23 -17.04 21.92
CA ALA A 52 -10.78 -16.92 23.30
C ALA A 52 -9.45 -17.66 23.57
N ARG A 53 -9.22 -18.80 22.91
CA ARG A 53 -7.96 -19.53 22.98
C ARG A 53 -6.82 -18.73 22.33
N LEU A 54 -7.03 -18.22 21.13
CA LEU A 54 -6.01 -17.45 20.41
C LEU A 54 -5.72 -16.10 21.06
N ARG A 55 -6.69 -15.49 21.75
CA ARG A 55 -6.44 -14.31 22.58
C ARG A 55 -5.49 -14.57 23.76
N LYS A 56 -5.38 -15.81 24.23
CA LYS A 56 -4.44 -16.20 25.30
C LYS A 56 -3.12 -16.70 24.73
N THR A 57 -3.17 -17.44 23.63
CA THR A 57 -1.99 -18.03 22.98
C THR A 57 -2.09 -17.77 21.47
N PRO A 58 -1.69 -16.58 21.00
CA PRO A 58 -1.94 -16.17 19.61
C PRO A 58 -1.22 -17.02 18.56
N ARG A 59 -0.09 -17.63 18.95
CA ARG A 59 0.69 -18.57 18.12
C ARG A 59 0.19 -20.02 18.15
N ALA A 60 -0.86 -20.32 18.92
CA ALA A 60 -1.31 -21.69 19.05
C ALA A 60 -1.83 -22.22 17.70
N PRO A 61 -1.48 -23.45 17.31
CA PRO A 61 -1.94 -24.03 16.06
C PRO A 61 -3.47 -24.13 16.04
N VAL A 62 -4.03 -24.09 14.83
CA VAL A 62 -5.46 -24.26 14.60
C VAL A 62 -5.62 -25.38 13.57
N ARG A 63 -6.31 -26.45 13.96
CA ARG A 63 -6.54 -27.56 13.04
C ARG A 63 -7.70 -27.23 12.10
N PRO A 64 -7.69 -27.71 10.84
CA PRO A 64 -8.80 -27.49 9.90
C PRO A 64 -10.16 -27.92 10.46
N GLY A 65 -10.20 -28.99 11.27
CA GLY A 65 -11.42 -29.45 11.93
C GLY A 65 -12.01 -28.47 12.97
N GLU A 66 -11.19 -27.58 13.54
CA GLU A 66 -11.66 -26.52 14.44
C GLU A 66 -12.41 -25.44 13.66
N ILE A 67 -11.90 -25.07 12.48
CA ILE A 67 -12.57 -24.12 11.57
C ILE A 67 -13.84 -24.78 11.00
N ALA A 68 -13.77 -26.03 10.55
CA ALA A 68 -14.93 -26.74 10.01
C ALA A 68 -16.10 -26.90 11.01
N ALA A 69 -15.82 -26.82 12.32
CA ALA A 69 -16.84 -26.88 13.37
C ALA A 69 -17.61 -25.57 13.58
N LEU A 70 -17.18 -24.45 12.97
CA LEU A 70 -17.94 -23.20 13.01
C LEU A 70 -19.23 -23.36 12.22
N ALA A 71 -20.34 -22.85 12.76
CA ALA A 71 -21.66 -23.00 12.15
C ALA A 71 -21.82 -22.11 10.90
N ASP A 72 -21.37 -20.86 10.99
CA ASP A 72 -21.47 -19.87 9.91
C ASP A 72 -20.40 -20.11 8.83
N ALA A 73 -20.83 -20.06 7.57
CA ALA A 73 -19.94 -20.23 6.42
C ALA A 73 -19.00 -19.04 6.24
N ASP A 74 -19.48 -17.82 6.48
CA ASP A 74 -18.70 -16.60 6.31
C ASP A 74 -17.62 -16.54 7.41
N ALA A 75 -17.98 -16.91 8.65
CA ALA A 75 -17.02 -17.09 9.72
C ALA A 75 -15.94 -18.15 9.36
N ARG A 76 -16.29 -19.29 8.77
CA ARG A 76 -15.31 -20.30 8.33
C ARG A 76 -14.32 -19.74 7.32
N GLU A 77 -14.82 -18.97 6.35
CA GLU A 77 -13.98 -18.33 5.33
C GLU A 77 -13.03 -17.29 5.96
N ASN A 78 -13.56 -16.39 6.79
CA ASN A 78 -12.76 -15.37 7.48
C ASN A 78 -11.67 -15.98 8.36
N TRP A 79 -12.01 -17.02 9.14
CA TRP A 79 -11.05 -17.76 9.95
C TRP A 79 -10.01 -18.49 9.10
N THR A 80 -10.39 -19.03 7.94
CA THR A 80 -9.45 -19.68 7.03
C THR A 80 -8.42 -18.68 6.50
N PHE A 81 -8.86 -17.52 6.02
CA PHE A 81 -7.97 -16.46 5.55
C PHE A 81 -7.04 -15.95 6.66
N PHE A 82 -7.59 -15.69 7.85
CA PHE A 82 -6.81 -15.18 8.97
C PHE A 82 -5.76 -16.19 9.44
N ILE A 83 -6.10 -17.47 9.55
CA ILE A 83 -5.16 -18.50 9.99
C ILE A 83 -4.07 -18.74 8.94
N ASP A 84 -4.39 -18.80 7.64
CA ASP A 84 -3.36 -18.90 6.59
C ASP A 84 -2.41 -17.70 6.62
N PHE A 85 -2.95 -16.48 6.72
CA PHE A 85 -2.16 -15.26 6.86
C PHE A 85 -1.22 -15.30 8.09
N ARG A 86 -1.78 -15.64 9.26
CA ARG A 86 -1.03 -15.72 10.52
C ARG A 86 0.07 -16.78 10.46
N ASP A 87 -0.23 -17.96 9.93
CA ASP A 87 0.71 -19.08 9.91
C ASP A 87 1.89 -18.77 8.96
N ARG A 88 1.64 -18.08 7.85
CA ARG A 88 2.70 -17.57 6.97
C ARG A 88 3.57 -16.50 7.63
N LEU A 89 2.95 -15.59 8.40
CA LEU A 89 3.69 -14.62 9.21
C LEU A 89 4.59 -15.31 10.25
N LEU A 90 4.09 -16.37 10.89
CA LEU A 90 4.84 -17.13 11.90
C LEU A 90 5.94 -18.01 11.31
N ALA A 91 5.77 -18.47 10.06
CA ALA A 91 6.77 -19.27 9.36
C ALA A 91 7.93 -18.44 8.79
N ALA A 92 7.75 -17.13 8.63
CA ALA A 92 8.79 -16.24 8.12
C ALA A 92 9.63 -15.64 9.24
N ASP A 93 10.88 -15.28 8.91
CA ASP A 93 11.80 -14.64 9.86
C ASP A 93 11.38 -13.20 10.24
N SER A 94 10.59 -12.55 9.39
CA SER A 94 10.12 -11.18 9.59
C SER A 94 8.84 -10.90 8.81
N VAL A 95 8.17 -9.79 9.13
CA VAL A 95 7.01 -9.27 8.39
C VAL A 95 7.36 -8.97 6.93
N GLU A 96 8.50 -8.34 6.68
CA GLU A 96 9.01 -8.09 5.32
C GLU A 96 9.23 -9.40 4.56
N ALA A 97 9.82 -10.41 5.20
CA ALA A 97 10.04 -11.72 4.58
C ALA A 97 8.72 -12.42 4.24
N ALA A 98 7.75 -12.40 5.16
CA ALA A 98 6.41 -12.93 4.93
C ALA A 98 5.73 -12.22 3.76
N TRP A 99 5.75 -10.89 3.72
CA TRP A 99 5.14 -10.12 2.64
C TRP A 99 5.80 -10.40 1.29
N LEU A 100 7.13 -10.46 1.23
CA LEU A 100 7.86 -10.82 0.01
C LEU A 100 7.50 -12.23 -0.48
N ALA A 101 7.36 -13.19 0.43
CA ALA A 101 6.94 -14.55 0.10
C ALA A 101 5.49 -14.57 -0.44
N LEU A 102 4.55 -13.91 0.23
CA LEU A 102 3.15 -13.78 -0.20
C LEU A 102 3.04 -13.24 -1.63
N VAL A 103 3.82 -12.20 -1.96
CA VAL A 103 3.81 -11.58 -3.29
C VAL A 103 4.42 -12.51 -4.34
N ARG A 104 5.56 -13.14 -4.04
CA ARG A 104 6.25 -14.05 -4.99
C ARG A 104 5.44 -15.31 -5.28
N ASP A 105 4.81 -15.86 -4.25
CA ASP A 105 3.98 -17.07 -4.36
C ASP A 105 2.58 -16.78 -4.91
N ARG A 106 2.24 -15.51 -5.13
CA ARG A 106 0.92 -15.05 -5.63
C ARG A 106 -0.24 -15.59 -4.78
N VAL A 107 -0.07 -15.56 -3.47
CA VAL A 107 -1.08 -16.07 -2.53
C VAL A 107 -2.35 -15.24 -2.63
N SER A 108 -3.50 -15.91 -2.75
CA SER A 108 -4.81 -15.26 -2.76
C SER A 108 -5.25 -14.95 -1.34
N LEU A 109 -4.97 -13.73 -0.88
CA LEU A 109 -5.45 -13.19 0.40
C LEU A 109 -6.31 -11.96 0.16
N PRO A 110 -7.26 -11.65 1.08
CA PRO A 110 -7.94 -10.37 1.10
C PRO A 110 -6.93 -9.20 1.02
N PRO A 111 -7.13 -8.22 0.11
CA PRO A 111 -6.19 -7.11 -0.10
C PRO A 111 -5.83 -6.35 1.17
N ILE A 112 -6.80 -6.21 2.09
CA ILE A 112 -6.62 -5.52 3.37
C ILE A 112 -5.44 -6.06 4.21
N PHE A 113 -5.16 -7.37 4.17
CA PHE A 113 -4.00 -7.93 4.87
C PHE A 113 -2.69 -7.48 4.23
N LEU A 114 -2.62 -7.46 2.89
CA LEU A 114 -1.44 -6.99 2.18
C LEU A 114 -1.20 -5.50 2.44
N ASP A 115 -2.26 -4.69 2.41
CA ASP A 115 -2.18 -3.25 2.66
C ASP A 115 -1.68 -2.96 4.08
N GLN A 116 -2.15 -3.71 5.08
CA GLN A 116 -1.67 -3.60 6.46
C GLN A 116 -0.20 -3.99 6.62
N LEU A 117 0.25 -5.03 5.92
CA LEU A 117 1.68 -5.38 5.91
C LEU A 117 2.51 -4.28 5.25
N VAL A 118 2.06 -3.72 4.13
CA VAL A 118 2.74 -2.59 3.48
C VAL A 118 2.81 -1.39 4.43
N HIS A 119 1.73 -1.08 5.15
CA HIS A 119 1.70 0.02 6.12
C HIS A 119 2.76 -0.16 7.22
N LEU A 120 2.85 -1.36 7.81
CA LEU A 120 3.90 -1.72 8.78
C LEU A 120 5.31 -1.58 8.20
N ILE A 121 5.53 -2.12 7.01
CA ILE A 121 6.83 -2.12 6.34
C ILE A 121 7.26 -0.70 6.00
N LEU A 122 6.37 0.14 5.49
CA LEU A 122 6.65 1.54 5.18
C LEU A 122 6.94 2.35 6.44
N ARG A 123 6.17 2.15 7.53
CA ARG A 123 6.47 2.80 8.80
C ARG A 123 7.89 2.46 9.27
N ASN A 124 8.33 1.22 9.06
CA ASN A 124 9.70 0.81 9.38
C ASN A 124 10.75 1.42 8.42
N ALA A 125 10.48 1.38 7.12
CA ALA A 125 11.37 1.86 6.05
C ALA A 125 11.58 3.39 6.09
N LEU A 126 10.58 4.12 6.57
CA LEU A 126 10.57 5.58 6.70
C LEU A 126 10.88 6.05 8.13
N ASP A 127 11.33 5.16 9.00
CA ASP A 127 11.84 5.56 10.30
C ASP A 127 13.03 6.52 10.14
N GLY A 128 12.99 7.66 10.83
CA GLY A 128 13.96 8.73 10.60
C GLY A 128 13.52 9.79 9.56
N CYS A 129 12.47 9.53 8.77
CA CYS A 129 11.96 10.51 7.80
C CYS A 129 11.28 11.69 8.50
N ALA A 130 11.77 12.90 8.25
CA ALA A 130 11.24 14.13 8.83
C ALA A 130 10.43 14.98 7.83
N ASP A 131 10.28 14.51 6.58
CA ASP A 131 9.57 15.22 5.52
C ASP A 131 8.11 14.76 5.41
N PRO A 132 7.12 15.61 5.76
CA PRO A 132 5.71 15.26 5.67
C PRO A 132 5.23 14.99 4.24
N PHE A 133 5.88 15.55 3.20
CA PHE A 133 5.52 15.25 1.81
C PHE A 133 5.81 13.79 1.45
N THR A 134 7.00 13.30 1.82
CA THR A 134 7.35 11.89 1.67
C THR A 134 6.38 11.00 2.43
N LEU A 135 6.06 11.34 3.69
CA LEU A 135 5.17 10.52 4.52
C LEU A 135 3.74 10.51 3.95
N ARG A 136 3.13 11.67 3.69
CA ARG A 136 1.77 11.72 3.10
C ARG A 136 1.71 11.00 1.74
N ALA A 137 2.72 11.16 0.89
CA ALA A 137 2.75 10.49 -0.41
C ALA A 137 2.89 8.96 -0.28
N ALA A 138 3.63 8.46 0.72
CA ALA A 138 3.74 7.03 1.00
C ALA A 138 2.41 6.38 1.38
N GLU A 139 1.41 7.14 1.87
CA GLU A 139 0.07 6.63 2.18
C GLU A 139 -0.64 6.05 0.94
N LEU A 140 -0.32 6.54 -0.27
CA LEU A 140 -0.86 6.01 -1.52
C LEU A 140 -0.53 4.51 -1.70
N MET A 141 0.56 4.03 -1.10
CA MET A 141 1.04 2.66 -1.24
C MET A 141 0.23 1.64 -0.43
N PHE A 142 -0.53 2.08 0.58
CA PHE A 142 -1.33 1.20 1.43
C PHE A 142 -2.78 1.67 1.62
N ARG A 143 -3.16 2.83 1.06
CA ARG A 143 -4.54 3.34 1.10
C ARG A 143 -4.99 3.81 -0.29
N PRO A 144 -6.14 3.33 -0.78
CA PRO A 144 -6.76 3.86 -1.99
C PRO A 144 -7.01 5.37 -1.87
N GLN A 145 -6.81 6.11 -2.96
CA GLN A 145 -7.09 7.54 -3.02
C GLN A 145 -8.16 7.85 -4.04
N LYS A 146 -8.99 8.87 -3.78
CA LYS A 146 -9.85 9.49 -4.78
C LYS A 146 -9.17 10.72 -5.37
N ALA A 147 -9.23 10.81 -6.69
CA ALA A 147 -8.65 11.89 -7.47
C ALA A 147 -9.71 12.92 -7.87
N THR A 148 -9.38 14.19 -7.71
CA THR A 148 -10.21 15.32 -8.15
C THR A 148 -9.35 16.42 -8.74
N MET A 149 -9.96 17.30 -9.53
CA MET A 149 -9.31 18.53 -9.97
C MET A 149 -9.69 19.64 -9.00
N LEU A 150 -8.73 20.14 -8.23
CA LEU A 150 -8.94 21.25 -7.29
C LEU A 150 -7.99 22.39 -7.67
N ASN A 151 -8.54 23.60 -7.84
CA ASN A 151 -7.77 24.79 -8.25
C ASN A 151 -6.90 24.56 -9.51
N GLY A 152 -7.40 23.77 -10.47
CA GLY A 152 -6.70 23.48 -11.72
C GLY A 152 -5.62 22.40 -11.65
N ALA A 153 -5.41 21.77 -10.48
CA ALA A 153 -4.43 20.71 -10.30
C ALA A 153 -5.05 19.40 -9.81
N LEU A 154 -4.47 18.27 -10.23
CA LEU A 154 -4.87 16.96 -9.76
C LEU A 154 -4.51 16.79 -8.28
N THR A 155 -5.52 16.57 -7.45
CA THR A 155 -5.39 16.36 -6.01
C THR A 155 -5.91 14.99 -5.63
N LEU A 156 -5.16 14.29 -4.78
CA LEU A 156 -5.51 12.98 -4.24
C LEU A 156 -5.92 13.10 -2.77
N ALA A 157 -7.00 12.44 -2.37
CA ALA A 157 -7.46 12.36 -1.00
C ALA A 157 -7.74 10.91 -0.62
N ASP A 158 -7.65 10.57 0.67
CA ASP A 158 -7.94 9.23 1.14
C ASP A 158 -9.37 8.81 0.79
N ALA A 159 -9.52 7.63 0.18
CA ALA A 159 -10.82 7.19 -0.29
C ALA A 159 -11.82 6.96 0.85
N GLU A 160 -11.38 6.39 1.98
CA GLU A 160 -12.27 6.16 3.13
C GLU A 160 -12.72 7.51 3.75
N VAL A 161 -11.82 8.50 3.83
CA VAL A 161 -12.17 9.84 4.33
C VAL A 161 -13.19 10.53 3.42
N ILE A 162 -13.03 10.44 2.10
CA ILE A 162 -13.98 11.02 1.15
C ILE A 162 -15.31 10.29 1.18
N GLU A 163 -15.30 8.96 1.20
CA GLU A 163 -16.51 8.13 1.24
C GLU A 163 -17.30 8.33 2.54
N ALA A 164 -16.62 8.49 3.67
CA ALA A 164 -17.26 8.79 4.96
C ALA A 164 -17.95 10.17 5.00
N ARG A 165 -17.51 11.12 4.16
CA ARG A 165 -18.14 12.45 4.02
C ARG A 165 -19.22 12.49 2.95
N ALA A 166 -19.19 11.54 2.01
CA ALA A 166 -20.13 11.49 0.91
C ALA A 166 -21.51 11.00 1.38
N VAL A 167 -22.57 11.65 0.92
CA VAL A 167 -23.94 11.13 1.04
C VAL A 167 -24.22 10.27 -0.19
N ASP A 168 -24.64 9.02 0.01
CA ASP A 168 -25.03 8.15 -1.10
C ASP A 168 -26.20 8.77 -1.88
N PRO A 169 -25.99 9.22 -3.13
CA PRO A 169 -27.04 9.85 -3.92
C PRO A 169 -28.17 8.90 -4.28
N ARG A 170 -27.93 7.58 -4.27
CA ARG A 170 -28.97 6.57 -4.55
C ARG A 170 -29.88 6.36 -3.35
N ALA A 171 -29.34 6.50 -2.14
CA ALA A 171 -30.11 6.39 -0.91
C ALA A 171 -30.87 7.68 -0.58
N ASN A 172 -30.26 8.85 -0.81
CA ASN A 172 -30.89 10.14 -0.52
C ASN A 172 -30.49 11.24 -1.54
N PRO A 173 -31.20 11.33 -2.69
CA PRO A 173 -30.88 12.26 -3.76
C PRO A 173 -30.94 13.74 -3.33
N LEU A 174 -31.93 14.12 -2.51
CA LEU A 174 -32.11 15.50 -2.06
C LEU A 174 -30.99 15.92 -1.10
N ALA A 175 -30.61 15.04 -0.16
CA ALA A 175 -29.50 15.32 0.73
C ALA A 175 -28.17 15.41 -0.05
N ALA A 176 -27.95 14.56 -1.04
CA ALA A 176 -26.76 14.63 -1.89
C ALA A 176 -26.66 15.96 -2.68
N MET A 177 -27.79 16.55 -3.09
CA MET A 177 -27.81 17.86 -3.76
C MET A 177 -27.52 19.04 -2.81
N LEU A 178 -27.77 18.88 -1.50
CA LEU A 178 -27.58 19.91 -0.48
C LEU A 178 -26.26 19.76 0.28
N THR A 179 -25.61 18.60 0.15
CA THR A 179 -24.33 18.33 0.81
C THR A 179 -23.20 18.94 -0.01
N PRO A 180 -22.31 19.74 0.60
CA PRO A 180 -21.12 20.23 -0.09
C PRO A 180 -20.30 19.09 -0.70
N ASP A 181 -19.68 19.33 -1.85
CA ASP A 181 -18.75 18.37 -2.44
C ASP A 181 -17.69 17.99 -1.38
N PRO A 182 -17.48 16.69 -1.06
CA PRO A 182 -16.59 16.25 0.00
C PRO A 182 -15.13 16.71 -0.18
N PHE A 183 -14.76 17.13 -1.40
CA PHE A 183 -13.45 17.71 -1.71
C PHE A 183 -13.36 19.22 -1.43
N THR A 184 -14.47 19.94 -1.27
CA THR A 184 -14.47 21.40 -1.04
C THR A 184 -13.78 21.76 0.27
N GLU A 185 -13.97 20.93 1.31
CA GLU A 185 -13.35 21.11 2.63
C GLU A 185 -12.07 20.27 2.80
N LEU A 186 -11.48 19.81 1.69
CA LEU A 186 -10.22 19.08 1.75
C LEU A 186 -9.08 20.04 2.03
N ASP A 187 -8.43 19.85 3.16
CA ASP A 187 -7.20 20.56 3.49
C ASP A 187 -6.03 19.95 2.70
N VAL A 188 -5.63 20.61 1.61
CA VAL A 188 -4.53 20.17 0.75
C VAL A 188 -3.20 20.63 1.34
N MET A 189 -2.28 19.69 1.49
CA MET A 189 -0.97 19.97 2.07
C MET A 189 -0.15 20.92 1.18
N THR A 190 0.36 21.98 1.81
CA THR A 190 1.30 22.95 1.24
C THR A 190 2.59 22.97 2.07
N ALA A 191 3.61 23.68 1.60
CA ALA A 191 4.86 23.83 2.37
C ALA A 191 4.62 24.47 3.76
N GLU A 192 3.67 25.38 3.87
CA GLU A 192 3.31 26.06 5.11
C GLU A 192 2.48 25.18 6.05
N SER A 193 1.57 24.35 5.50
CA SER A 193 0.68 23.50 6.30
C SER A 193 1.25 22.11 6.60
N ALA A 194 2.34 21.69 5.93
CA ALA A 194 2.97 20.37 6.05
C ALA A 194 3.28 19.97 7.50
N GLY A 195 3.67 20.92 8.36
CA GLY A 195 3.93 20.65 9.78
C GLY A 195 2.71 20.14 10.56
N THR A 196 1.49 20.41 10.10
CA THR A 196 0.26 19.92 10.74
C THR A 196 -0.05 18.46 10.42
N TRP A 197 0.61 17.87 9.42
CA TRP A 197 0.39 16.47 9.04
C TRP A 197 0.68 15.51 10.19
N TRP A 198 1.68 15.81 11.03
CA TRP A 198 2.09 14.93 12.14
C TRP A 198 0.94 14.58 13.09
N SER A 199 0.11 15.55 13.47
CA SER A 199 -1.05 15.33 14.35
C SER A 199 -2.24 14.67 13.64
N ARG A 200 -2.13 14.45 12.33
CA ARG A 200 -3.19 13.94 11.45
C ARG A 200 -2.78 12.65 10.73
N SER A 201 -1.59 12.12 11.01
CA SER A 201 -1.01 10.97 10.31
C SER A 201 -1.92 9.74 10.33
N ASP A 202 -2.58 9.45 11.46
CA ASP A 202 -3.56 8.37 11.59
C ASP A 202 -4.97 8.72 11.08
N ALA A 203 -5.24 10.01 10.84
CA ALA A 203 -6.53 10.48 10.33
C ALA A 203 -6.59 10.55 8.80
N HIS A 204 -5.44 10.46 8.11
CA HIS A 204 -5.30 10.49 6.65
C HIS A 204 -6.09 11.61 5.94
N SER A 205 -6.22 12.75 6.63
CA SER A 205 -7.23 13.77 6.28
C SER A 205 -6.71 14.89 5.38
N MET A 206 -5.42 14.90 5.02
CA MET A 206 -4.84 15.91 4.14
C MET A 206 -4.89 15.47 2.68
N GLY A 207 -5.21 16.38 1.77
CA GLY A 207 -5.06 16.19 0.34
C GLY A 207 -3.59 16.27 -0.10
N LEU A 208 -3.25 15.57 -1.17
CA LEU A 208 -1.95 15.63 -1.83
C LEU A 208 -2.12 16.19 -3.23
N ASN A 209 -1.59 17.40 -3.48
CA ASN A 209 -1.60 18.00 -4.81
C ASN A 209 -0.53 17.34 -5.69
N LEU A 210 -0.89 16.30 -6.43
CA LEU A 210 0.06 15.55 -7.27
C LEU A 210 0.33 16.27 -8.60
N GLY A 211 -0.65 17.01 -9.12
CA GLY A 211 -0.58 17.66 -10.43
C GLY A 211 0.17 18.99 -10.45
N GLY A 212 0.19 19.71 -9.32
CA GLY A 212 0.70 21.09 -9.26
C GLY A 212 1.80 21.36 -8.24
N GLU A 213 2.03 20.47 -7.26
CA GLU A 213 3.05 20.67 -6.22
C GLU A 213 4.24 19.72 -6.45
N PRO A 214 5.43 20.23 -6.85
CA PRO A 214 6.63 19.42 -7.05
C PRO A 214 7.04 18.60 -5.83
N LEU A 215 6.84 19.11 -4.61
CA LEU A 215 7.17 18.40 -3.37
C LEU A 215 6.34 17.12 -3.19
N SER A 216 5.09 17.11 -3.65
CA SER A 216 4.24 15.90 -3.60
C SER A 216 4.81 14.75 -4.43
N ARG A 217 5.27 15.06 -5.65
CA ARG A 217 5.87 14.04 -6.54
C ARG A 217 7.25 13.62 -6.07
N ALA A 218 8.07 14.57 -5.59
CA ALA A 218 9.35 14.26 -4.98
C ALA A 218 9.18 13.37 -3.74
N GLY A 219 8.17 13.64 -2.91
CA GLY A 219 7.82 12.82 -1.75
C GLY A 219 7.44 11.38 -2.14
N LEU A 220 6.61 11.19 -3.17
CA LEU A 220 6.27 9.85 -3.66
C LEU A 220 7.51 9.11 -4.19
N ALA A 221 8.37 9.82 -4.93
CA ALA A 221 9.63 9.25 -5.42
C ALA A 221 10.54 8.80 -4.27
N ALA A 222 10.68 9.63 -3.22
CA ALA A 222 11.45 9.32 -2.02
C ALA A 222 10.86 8.13 -1.24
N ALA A 223 9.53 8.03 -1.14
CA ALA A 223 8.85 6.90 -0.53
C ALA A 223 9.13 5.58 -1.26
N ILE A 224 9.04 5.59 -2.60
CA ILE A 224 9.37 4.43 -3.45
C ILE A 224 10.83 4.03 -3.26
N ALA A 225 11.76 5.00 -3.30
CA ALA A 225 13.19 4.73 -3.11
C ALA A 225 13.48 4.13 -1.72
N ALA A 226 12.84 4.65 -0.66
CA ALA A 226 12.97 4.12 0.70
C ALA A 226 12.43 2.68 0.80
N PHE A 227 11.28 2.40 0.19
CA PHE A 227 10.69 1.07 0.17
C PHE A 227 11.57 0.05 -0.56
N VAL A 228 12.11 0.42 -1.73
CA VAL A 228 13.03 -0.43 -2.51
C VAL A 228 14.33 -0.67 -1.74
N ARG A 229 14.91 0.36 -1.14
CA ARG A 229 16.11 0.22 -0.30
C ARG A 229 15.86 -0.71 0.88
N HIS A 230 14.72 -0.57 1.56
CA HIS A 230 14.38 -1.37 2.73
C HIS A 230 14.22 -2.86 2.40
N LEU A 231 13.54 -3.19 1.30
CA LEU A 231 13.27 -4.58 0.94
C LEU A 231 14.41 -5.27 0.21
N PHE A 232 15.07 -4.56 -0.71
CA PHE A 232 16.06 -5.14 -1.61
C PHE A 232 17.51 -4.79 -1.24
N GLY A 233 17.72 -3.79 -0.38
CA GLY A 233 19.04 -3.26 -0.07
C GLY A 233 19.62 -2.38 -1.17
N ALA A 234 18.83 -2.01 -2.18
CA ALA A 234 19.28 -1.23 -3.34
C ALA A 234 18.94 0.26 -3.16
N ALA A 235 19.96 1.13 -3.16
CA ALA A 235 19.79 2.57 -3.11
C ALA A 235 19.51 3.13 -4.52
N VAL A 236 18.27 2.97 -4.98
CA VAL A 236 17.80 3.52 -6.26
C VAL A 236 17.56 5.02 -6.18
N ASP A 237 17.81 5.72 -7.27
CA ASP A 237 17.41 7.12 -7.45
C ASP A 237 16.07 7.16 -8.19
N VAL A 238 15.09 7.88 -7.65
CA VAL A 238 13.75 7.99 -8.26
C VAL A 238 13.45 9.46 -8.47
N SER A 239 13.16 9.85 -9.70
CA SER A 239 12.86 11.23 -10.07
C SER A 239 11.54 11.34 -10.83
N PRO A 240 10.69 12.34 -10.53
CA PRO A 240 9.46 12.56 -11.27
C PRO A 240 9.74 13.09 -12.68
N LEU A 241 8.95 12.62 -13.65
CA LEU A 241 8.97 13.06 -15.03
C LEU A 241 7.65 13.74 -15.41
N ASN A 242 7.72 14.73 -16.29
CA ASN A 242 6.53 15.38 -16.85
C ASN A 242 5.99 14.63 -18.08
N ALA A 243 6.87 13.99 -18.85
CA ALA A 243 6.54 13.25 -20.06
C ALA A 243 7.56 12.12 -20.27
N LEU A 244 7.15 11.08 -21.00
CA LEU A 244 8.04 10.01 -21.42
C LEU A 244 8.64 10.37 -22.79
N GLU A 245 9.90 10.80 -22.77
CA GLU A 245 10.67 11.17 -23.97
C GLU A 245 11.91 10.28 -24.12
N ASP A 246 11.78 8.98 -23.88
CA ASP A 246 12.86 8.01 -24.07
C ASP A 246 12.59 7.12 -25.30
N PRO A 247 13.36 7.27 -26.39
CA PRO A 247 13.25 6.39 -27.55
C PRO A 247 13.70 4.95 -27.27
N ASP A 248 14.43 4.70 -26.17
CA ASP A 248 14.88 3.37 -25.73
C ASP A 248 14.10 2.89 -24.49
N PHE A 249 12.79 3.18 -24.43
CA PHE A 249 11.87 2.69 -23.39
C PHE A 249 11.88 1.16 -23.31
N ARG A 250 12.63 0.63 -22.35
CA ARG A 250 12.94 -0.82 -22.27
C ARG A 250 12.49 -1.53 -21.02
N TRP A 251 12.13 -0.80 -19.97
CA TRP A 251 11.66 -1.41 -18.76
C TRP A 251 10.69 -0.48 -18.05
N CYS A 252 9.49 -0.98 -17.77
CA CYS A 252 8.51 -0.24 -17.02
C CYS A 252 7.80 -1.10 -16.00
N VAL A 253 7.37 -0.46 -14.92
CA VAL A 253 6.55 -1.06 -13.87
C VAL A 253 5.34 -0.17 -13.67
N GLY A 254 4.16 -0.74 -13.87
CA GLY A 254 2.92 -0.12 -13.42
C GLY A 254 2.86 -0.10 -11.90
N LEU A 255 2.71 1.07 -11.30
CA LEU A 255 2.52 1.24 -9.87
C LEU A 255 1.10 0.86 -9.43
N ASP A 256 0.17 0.70 -10.37
CA ASP A 256 -1.20 0.25 -10.19
C ASP A 256 -1.67 -0.55 -11.42
N ALA A 257 -2.97 -0.88 -11.48
CA ALA A 257 -3.53 -1.64 -12.61
C ALA A 257 -3.51 -0.82 -13.91
N GLU A 258 -3.86 0.47 -13.85
CA GLU A 258 -3.91 1.34 -15.03
C GLU A 258 -2.50 1.63 -15.56
N GLY A 259 -1.54 1.94 -14.69
CA GLY A 259 -0.14 2.10 -15.07
C GLY A 259 0.47 0.84 -15.68
N SER A 260 0.03 -0.34 -15.25
CA SER A 260 0.46 -1.62 -15.85
C SER A 260 -0.10 -1.75 -17.27
N ALA A 261 -1.41 -1.51 -17.46
CA ALA A 261 -2.04 -1.57 -18.78
C ALA A 261 -1.45 -0.55 -19.76
N ILE A 262 -1.14 0.66 -19.28
CA ILE A 262 -0.47 1.70 -20.08
C ILE A 262 0.95 1.26 -20.45
N GLY A 263 1.71 0.72 -19.49
CA GLY A 263 3.06 0.18 -19.74
C GLY A 263 3.06 -0.94 -20.77
N ASP A 264 2.13 -1.88 -20.68
CA ASP A 264 1.98 -3.00 -21.62
C ASP A 264 1.65 -2.51 -23.04
N ALA A 265 0.77 -1.52 -23.18
CA ALA A 265 0.44 -0.91 -24.47
C ALA A 265 1.64 -0.17 -25.08
N LEU A 266 2.38 0.62 -24.28
CA LEU A 266 3.61 1.28 -24.71
C LEU A 266 4.67 0.27 -25.15
N TRP A 267 4.81 -0.84 -24.40
CA TRP A 267 5.71 -1.93 -24.74
C TRP A 267 5.36 -2.61 -26.07
N ALA A 268 4.07 -2.80 -26.35
CA ALA A 268 3.57 -3.35 -27.61
C ALA A 268 3.70 -2.38 -28.80
N GLY A 269 4.13 -1.13 -28.56
CA GLY A 269 4.21 -0.08 -29.59
C GLY A 269 2.85 0.46 -30.00
N GLU A 270 1.83 0.28 -29.16
CA GLU A 270 0.47 0.76 -29.42
C GLU A 270 0.38 2.27 -29.20
N ARG A 271 -0.43 2.94 -30.05
CA ARG A 271 -0.77 4.34 -29.82
C ARG A 271 -1.85 4.43 -28.74
N LEU A 272 -1.52 5.03 -27.62
CA LEU A 272 -2.49 5.29 -26.55
C LEU A 272 -3.60 6.22 -27.06
N ALA A 273 -4.85 5.85 -26.80
CA ALA A 273 -5.99 6.74 -26.95
C ALA A 273 -5.89 7.90 -25.94
N ASP A 274 -6.44 9.06 -26.28
CA ASP A 274 -6.36 10.27 -25.45
C ASP A 274 -6.95 10.02 -24.04
N GLU A 275 -8.01 9.23 -23.93
CA GLU A 275 -8.63 8.87 -22.66
C GLU A 275 -7.73 7.98 -21.79
N THR A 276 -6.88 7.16 -22.41
CA THR A 276 -5.89 6.33 -21.71
C THR A 276 -4.69 7.15 -21.29
N HIS A 277 -4.27 8.11 -22.11
CA HIS A 277 -3.24 9.07 -21.75
C HIS A 277 -3.69 9.94 -20.56
N ALA A 278 -4.95 10.37 -20.52
CA ALA A 278 -5.51 11.14 -19.41
C ALA A 278 -5.60 10.36 -18.08
N ARG A 279 -5.52 9.03 -18.12
CA ARG A 279 -5.47 8.19 -16.91
C ARG A 279 -4.07 8.06 -16.31
N LEU A 280 -3.01 8.40 -17.05
CA LEU A 280 -1.65 8.47 -16.49
C LEU A 280 -1.51 9.75 -15.66
N ILE A 281 -1.39 9.60 -14.34
CA ILE A 281 -1.38 10.74 -13.42
C ILE A 281 0.01 11.08 -12.87
N ALA A 282 0.95 10.14 -12.90
CA ALA A 282 2.35 10.40 -12.59
C ALA A 282 3.28 9.40 -13.31
N LEU A 283 4.46 9.89 -13.65
CA LEU A 283 5.54 9.14 -14.28
C LEU A 283 6.82 9.39 -13.49
N PHE A 284 7.60 8.33 -13.26
CA PHE A 284 8.89 8.42 -12.61
C PHE A 284 9.96 7.67 -13.40
N ARG A 285 11.20 8.14 -13.29
CA ARG A 285 12.40 7.42 -13.70
C ARG A 285 13.08 6.87 -12.47
N MET A 286 13.41 5.59 -12.48
CA MET A 286 14.22 4.93 -11.47
C MET A 286 15.57 4.53 -12.08
N ASP A 287 16.66 5.08 -11.53
CA ASP A 287 18.02 4.69 -11.87
C ASP A 287 18.60 3.80 -10.76
N PHE A 288 19.37 2.79 -11.17
CA PHE A 288 19.96 1.81 -10.26
C PHE A 288 21.44 2.11 -10.03
N PRO A 289 21.98 1.85 -8.83
CA PRO A 289 23.41 1.97 -8.60
C PRO A 289 24.18 0.89 -9.40
N PRO A 290 25.47 1.13 -9.74
CA PRO A 290 26.25 0.21 -10.58
C PRO A 290 26.39 -1.21 -10.03
N ASP A 291 26.29 -1.38 -8.71
CA ASP A 291 26.40 -2.64 -7.98
C ASP A 291 25.04 -3.28 -7.69
N ALA A 292 23.93 -2.70 -8.17
CA ALA A 292 22.61 -3.29 -8.01
C ALA A 292 22.57 -4.71 -8.62
N PRO A 293 22.01 -5.70 -7.91
CA PRO A 293 21.90 -7.05 -8.42
C PRO A 293 20.78 -7.12 -9.46
N LEU A 294 21.05 -6.69 -10.70
CA LEU A 294 20.06 -6.64 -11.78
C LEU A 294 20.16 -7.86 -12.71
N ALA A 295 19.07 -8.16 -13.39
CA ALA A 295 19.08 -9.09 -14.52
C ALA A 295 19.94 -8.53 -15.67
N PRO A 296 20.69 -9.36 -16.41
CA PRO A 296 21.63 -8.88 -17.44
C PRO A 296 21.02 -7.95 -18.50
N LYS A 297 19.73 -8.12 -18.83
CA LYS A 297 19.03 -7.30 -19.82
C LYS A 297 18.75 -5.86 -19.35
N ALA A 298 18.86 -5.59 -18.05
CA ALA A 298 18.54 -4.33 -17.41
C ALA A 298 19.78 -3.54 -16.96
N PHE A 299 21.00 -4.04 -17.20
CA PHE A 299 22.23 -3.33 -16.81
C PHE A 299 22.35 -1.96 -17.50
N GLY A 300 22.67 -0.94 -16.70
CA GLY A 300 22.90 0.43 -17.16
C GLY A 300 21.65 1.13 -17.71
N ARG A 301 20.44 0.61 -17.41
CA ARG A 301 19.18 1.13 -17.95
C ARG A 301 18.23 1.59 -16.84
N PRO A 302 17.51 2.70 -17.04
CA PRO A 302 16.47 3.10 -16.11
C PRO A 302 15.26 2.17 -16.16
N CYS A 303 14.48 2.18 -15.09
CA CYS A 303 13.13 1.64 -15.04
C CYS A 303 12.13 2.79 -14.94
N TYR A 304 11.09 2.78 -15.77
CA TYR A 304 10.02 3.77 -15.71
C TYR A 304 8.89 3.28 -14.81
N LEU A 305 8.38 4.14 -13.94
CA LEU A 305 7.26 3.81 -13.05
C LEU A 305 6.04 4.64 -13.47
N LEU A 306 4.93 3.96 -13.72
CA LEU A 306 3.71 4.57 -14.23
C LEU A 306 2.61 4.45 -13.18
N LEU A 307 2.03 5.57 -12.76
CA LEU A 307 0.87 5.59 -11.87
C LEU A 307 -0.35 6.10 -12.62
N GLY A 308 -1.42 5.32 -12.63
CA GLY A 308 -2.70 5.71 -13.20
C GLY A 308 -3.80 6.01 -12.18
N MET A 309 -4.97 6.34 -12.72
CA MET A 309 -6.25 6.35 -12.00
C MET A 309 -7.30 5.63 -12.85
N ASP A 310 -8.22 4.92 -12.20
CA ASP A 310 -9.33 4.25 -12.88
C ASP A 310 -10.40 5.24 -13.39
N ARG A 311 -11.43 4.71 -14.07
CA ARG A 311 -12.53 5.52 -14.63
C ARG A 311 -13.36 6.20 -13.54
N GLU A 312 -13.40 5.60 -12.35
CA GLU A 312 -14.04 6.11 -11.15
C GLU A 312 -13.15 7.10 -10.39
N LYS A 313 -12.03 7.55 -10.99
CA LYS A 313 -11.04 8.46 -10.41
C LYS A 313 -10.47 7.94 -9.09
N THR A 314 -10.26 6.64 -9.00
CA THR A 314 -9.62 6.00 -7.84
C THR A 314 -8.21 5.56 -8.23
N VAL A 315 -7.26 5.85 -7.34
CA VAL A 315 -5.87 5.41 -7.44
C VAL A 315 -5.68 4.29 -6.42
N ARG A 316 -5.21 3.13 -6.88
CA ARG A 316 -4.90 1.97 -6.02
C ARG A 316 -3.51 1.47 -6.33
N MET A 317 -2.50 2.07 -5.68
CA MET A 317 -1.14 1.57 -5.86
C MET A 317 -1.03 0.13 -5.39
N LYS A 318 -0.18 -0.62 -6.09
CA LYS A 318 0.15 -2.01 -5.83
C LYS A 318 1.65 -2.13 -5.63
N PRO A 319 2.17 -1.93 -4.41
CA PRO A 319 3.60 -2.09 -4.13
C PRO A 319 4.14 -3.48 -4.47
N GLN A 320 3.25 -4.48 -4.56
CA GLN A 320 3.57 -5.82 -5.06
C GLN A 320 4.18 -5.78 -6.47
N ASN A 321 3.78 -4.82 -7.31
CA ASN A 321 4.31 -4.65 -8.66
C ASN A 321 5.79 -4.25 -8.64
N LEU A 322 6.28 -3.57 -7.60
CA LEU A 322 7.71 -3.30 -7.45
C LEU A 322 8.50 -4.58 -7.18
N VAL A 323 7.91 -5.56 -6.47
CA VAL A 323 8.56 -6.86 -6.22
C VAL A 323 8.58 -7.72 -7.47
N ALA A 324 7.45 -7.76 -8.19
CA ALA A 324 7.29 -8.61 -9.36
C ALA A 324 7.93 -8.01 -10.63
N GLY A 325 7.95 -6.68 -10.73
CA GLY A 325 8.29 -5.96 -11.95
C GLY A 325 9.68 -5.35 -11.98
N LEU A 326 10.33 -5.09 -10.84
CA LEU A 326 11.69 -4.53 -10.86
C LEU A 326 12.70 -5.60 -11.33
N PRO A 327 13.72 -5.21 -12.11
CA PRO A 327 14.63 -6.14 -12.75
C PRO A 327 15.73 -6.69 -11.81
N PHE A 328 15.44 -6.84 -10.51
CA PHE A 328 16.39 -7.46 -9.59
C PHE A 328 16.60 -8.94 -9.95
N ALA A 329 17.84 -9.38 -9.98
CA ALA A 329 18.19 -10.78 -10.13
C ALA A 329 17.53 -11.58 -8.98
N ALA A 330 16.97 -12.74 -9.31
CA ALA A 330 16.45 -13.64 -8.30
C ALA A 330 17.57 -13.93 -7.29
N ARG A 331 17.33 -13.64 -6.01
CA ARG A 331 18.25 -14.09 -4.95
C ARG A 331 18.27 -15.62 -5.01
N PRO A 332 19.45 -16.28 -5.06
CA PRO A 332 19.49 -17.72 -4.86
C PRO A 332 18.80 -18.04 -3.55
N CYS A 333 17.89 -19.01 -3.57
CA CYS A 333 17.26 -19.53 -2.37
C CYS A 333 18.39 -20.01 -1.46
N VAL A 334 18.60 -19.34 -0.33
CA VAL A 334 19.51 -19.85 0.69
C VAL A 334 18.77 -21.02 1.32
N ALA A 335 19.21 -22.22 0.98
CA ALA A 335 18.74 -23.48 1.54
C ALA A 335 19.12 -23.61 3.02
#